data_AF-A0A3B0MHZ3-F1
#
_entry.id   AF-A0A3B0MHZ3-F1
#
_cell.length_a   1.000
_cell.length_b   1.000
_cell.length_c   1.000
_cell.angle_alpha   90.00
_cell.angle_beta   90.00
_cell.angle_gamma   90.00
#
_symmetry.space_group_name_H-M   'P 1'
#
loop_
_entity.id
_entity.type
_entity.pdbx_description
1 polymer ?
#
loop_
_entity_poly.entity_id
_entity_poly.type
_entity_poly.pdbx_seq_one_letter_code
_entity_poly.pdbx_strand_id
1 'polypeptide(L)'
;MSVYYLVTLRFSVTKTKQLKNEVGTGKGDNLIWHKAKDLHGKANTLAEAEKLKAQPGQTDTELKKELRKLAESLKNAVGENELASDSLQQALSELSTATANDPRDLITKAEDVIKHYDDVTKKYKTVTVKSTEYTGALGGAEQNKYTEVTSQFGLLQDIGLLYVHGHTNLTDLNTGGTAQTGLATKAATLKEKATALNGAANAIVTEAAKDGSPLKDLSGPATQLKDAAKNGSNGLFEKAQALAGNSGGDASEQADGVIDAFDAVEKKYEALMKKAETNKLTNDERVIEVVKEFHAVKTTYYQMLITYRIKKKATLFHQAASKLQTEAKGAGPDTPLKALQSNASSEMGNLVQKADKLQRINVGTESDANIVSNYLKVEGAYIALETMKQFKAAEGVPQVKTVKTKFDALKKSYVNVLKLRIQELATLAQDLYTKADTLSAVNELQSPANALRDAASHTSGGLKEKAESLATSISVLVS
;
A
#
# COMPACT_ATOMS: atom_id res chain seq x y z
N MET A 1 32.69 12.51 8.89
CA MET A 1 31.47 11.96 9.52
C MET A 1 30.77 11.12 8.46
N SER A 2 30.88 9.79 8.56
CA SER A 2 30.67 8.85 7.44
C SER A 2 29.20 8.69 7.07
N VAL A 3 28.93 8.61 5.76
CA VAL A 3 27.62 8.29 5.14
C VAL A 3 27.00 7.00 5.69
N TYR A 4 27.80 6.14 6.33
CA TYR A 4 27.35 4.98 7.08
C TYR A 4 26.37 5.32 8.23
N TYR A 5 26.45 6.51 8.85
CA TYR A 5 25.61 6.85 10.01
C TYR A 5 24.16 7.25 9.66
N LEU A 6 23.86 7.53 8.39
CA LEU A 6 22.52 7.96 7.97
C LEU A 6 21.64 6.81 7.42
N VAL A 7 22.24 5.65 7.11
CA VAL A 7 21.50 4.45 6.70
C VAL A 7 21.10 3.61 7.92
N THR A 8 21.92 3.58 8.98
CA THR A 8 21.65 2.84 10.22
C THR A 8 20.47 3.37 11.04
N LEU A 9 19.93 4.56 10.71
CA LEU A 9 18.74 5.12 11.36
C LEU A 9 17.42 4.54 10.83
N ARG A 10 17.45 3.55 9.91
CA ARG A 10 16.25 2.95 9.31
C ARG A 10 15.77 1.65 9.94
N PHE A 11 16.51 1.01 10.84
CA PHE A 11 16.03 -0.16 11.57
C PHE A 11 16.15 0.05 13.07
N SER A 12 15.00 0.16 13.76
CA SER A 12 14.99 -0.01 15.21
C SER A 12 15.12 -1.50 15.53
N VAL A 13 15.79 -1.81 16.64
CA VAL A 13 15.93 -3.18 17.15
C VAL A 13 14.59 -3.91 17.21
N THR A 14 13.53 -3.21 17.58
CA THR A 14 12.15 -3.74 17.63
C THR A 14 11.68 -4.24 16.26
N LYS A 15 11.86 -3.43 15.20
CA LYS A 15 11.49 -3.82 13.84
C LYS A 15 12.31 -4.97 13.33
N THR A 16 13.58 -5.03 13.70
CA THR A 16 14.42 -6.14 13.29
C THR A 16 14.02 -7.45 13.97
N LYS A 17 13.58 -7.39 15.24
CA LYS A 17 13.01 -8.53 15.96
C LYS A 17 11.69 -8.98 15.34
N GLN A 18 10.82 -8.05 15.00
CA GLN A 18 9.56 -8.36 14.31
C GLN A 18 9.83 -8.98 12.92
N LEU A 19 10.80 -8.47 12.14
CA LEU A 19 11.14 -9.02 10.83
C LEU A 19 11.64 -10.45 10.99
N LYS A 20 12.55 -10.65 11.95
CA LYS A 20 13.02 -11.98 12.35
C LYS A 20 11.87 -12.93 12.69
N ASN A 21 10.85 -12.47 13.43
CA ASN A 21 9.69 -13.30 13.77
C ASN A 21 8.85 -13.65 12.53
N GLU A 22 8.70 -12.70 11.60
CA GLU A 22 7.98 -12.90 10.32
C GLU A 22 8.81 -13.65 9.26
N VAL A 23 10.12 -13.84 9.47
CA VAL A 23 10.92 -14.76 8.64
C VAL A 23 10.36 -16.17 8.78
N GLY A 24 10.08 -16.58 10.02
CA GLY A 24 9.65 -17.93 10.35
C GLY A 24 10.78 -18.95 10.29
N THR A 25 10.38 -20.22 10.26
CA THR A 25 11.23 -21.41 10.25
C THR A 25 11.29 -22.08 8.86
N GLY A 26 10.47 -21.62 7.92
CA GLY A 26 10.33 -22.23 6.60
C GLY A 26 9.56 -23.56 6.58
N LYS A 27 8.98 -23.99 7.72
CA LYS A 27 8.23 -25.26 7.87
C LYS A 27 6.76 -25.02 8.23
N GLY A 28 5.93 -24.78 7.21
CA GLY A 28 4.47 -24.78 7.34
C GLY A 28 3.85 -23.55 8.04
N ASP A 29 4.65 -22.53 8.33
CA ASP A 29 4.24 -21.31 9.02
C ASP A 29 3.64 -20.23 8.08
N ASN A 30 3.71 -20.43 6.76
CA ASN A 30 3.28 -19.47 5.74
C ASN A 30 3.95 -18.09 5.84
N LEU A 31 5.11 -18.01 6.48
CA LEU A 31 5.88 -16.79 6.71
C LEU A 31 6.83 -16.48 5.53
N ILE A 32 7.62 -15.39 5.64
CA ILE A 32 8.43 -14.85 4.52
C ILE A 32 9.32 -15.94 3.91
N TRP A 33 9.98 -16.75 4.74
CA TRP A 33 10.85 -17.80 4.25
C TRP A 33 10.09 -18.88 3.46
N HIS A 34 8.93 -19.31 3.95
CA HIS A 34 8.10 -20.26 3.19
C HIS A 34 7.68 -19.69 1.83
N LYS A 35 7.29 -18.41 1.77
CA LYS A 35 6.92 -17.74 0.51
C LYS A 35 8.11 -17.59 -0.43
N ALA A 36 9.30 -17.29 0.09
CA ALA A 36 10.52 -17.27 -0.71
C ALA A 36 10.81 -18.66 -1.30
N LYS A 37 10.67 -19.74 -0.50
CA LYS A 37 10.83 -21.12 -0.96
C LYS A 37 9.82 -21.51 -2.04
N ASP A 38 8.55 -21.14 -1.87
CA ASP A 38 7.50 -21.38 -2.88
C ASP A 38 7.81 -20.61 -4.18
N LEU A 39 8.19 -19.35 -4.07
CA LEU A 39 8.60 -18.54 -5.22
C LEU A 39 9.80 -19.16 -5.94
N HIS A 40 10.82 -19.64 -5.20
CA HIS A 40 11.95 -20.37 -5.80
C HIS A 40 11.45 -21.59 -6.59
N GLY A 41 10.60 -22.43 -5.99
CA GLY A 41 10.07 -23.62 -6.65
C GLY A 41 9.32 -23.30 -7.94
N LYS A 42 8.50 -22.24 -7.93
CA LYS A 42 7.79 -21.77 -9.14
C LYS A 42 8.72 -21.16 -10.17
N ALA A 43 9.71 -20.36 -9.76
CA ALA A 43 10.71 -19.81 -10.65
C ALA A 43 11.56 -20.91 -11.31
N ASN A 44 11.90 -21.97 -10.55
CA ASN A 44 12.59 -23.14 -11.09
C ASN A 44 11.71 -23.89 -12.11
N THR A 45 10.44 -24.13 -11.77
CA THR A 45 9.49 -24.79 -12.69
C THR A 45 9.33 -24.01 -14.00
N LEU A 46 9.31 -22.68 -13.93
CA LEU A 46 9.30 -21.81 -15.10
C LEU A 46 10.60 -21.92 -15.91
N ALA A 47 11.76 -21.86 -15.25
CA ALA A 47 13.08 -21.99 -15.89
C ALA A 47 13.26 -23.35 -16.60
N GLU A 48 12.70 -24.42 -16.04
CA GLU A 48 12.79 -25.79 -16.56
C GLU A 48 11.67 -26.15 -17.56
N ALA A 49 10.79 -25.20 -17.89
CA ALA A 49 9.69 -25.43 -18.81
C ALA A 49 10.17 -25.99 -20.16
N GLU A 50 9.59 -27.10 -20.61
CA GLU A 50 10.02 -27.81 -21.83
C GLU A 50 9.98 -26.88 -23.05
N LYS A 51 8.95 -26.04 -23.13
CA LYS A 51 8.81 -25.05 -24.21
C LYS A 51 9.78 -23.88 -24.13
N LEU A 52 10.53 -23.71 -23.04
CA LEU A 52 11.66 -22.77 -22.98
C LEU A 52 13.00 -23.44 -23.27
N LYS A 53 13.05 -24.77 -23.46
CA LYS A 53 14.25 -25.48 -23.91
C LYS A 53 14.33 -25.34 -25.43
N ALA A 54 15.38 -24.67 -25.90
CA ALA A 54 15.62 -24.57 -27.34
C ALA A 54 15.91 -25.95 -27.94
N GLN A 55 15.23 -26.29 -29.04
CA GLN A 55 15.55 -27.48 -29.83
C GLN A 55 16.34 -27.10 -31.09
N PRO A 56 17.28 -27.94 -31.54
CA PRO A 56 18.00 -27.73 -32.80
C PRO A 56 17.02 -27.49 -33.96
N GLY A 57 17.24 -26.42 -34.72
CA GLY A 57 16.43 -26.08 -35.89
C GLY A 57 15.17 -25.23 -35.63
N GLN A 58 14.88 -24.82 -34.39
CA GLN A 58 13.78 -23.90 -34.09
C GLN A 58 14.17 -22.43 -34.29
N THR A 59 13.31 -21.67 -34.97
CA THR A 59 13.52 -20.25 -35.28
C THR A 59 13.49 -19.32 -34.06
N ASP A 60 12.92 -19.77 -32.94
CA ASP A 60 12.77 -19.01 -31.68
C ASP A 60 13.80 -19.41 -30.60
N THR A 61 14.85 -20.13 -30.99
CA THR A 61 15.90 -20.65 -30.10
C THR A 61 16.49 -19.57 -29.17
N GLU A 62 16.81 -18.38 -29.69
CA GLU A 62 17.42 -17.32 -28.89
C GLU A 62 16.44 -16.66 -27.91
N LEU A 63 15.19 -16.45 -28.32
CA LEU A 63 14.15 -15.93 -27.42
C LEU A 63 13.91 -16.89 -26.25
N LYS A 64 13.77 -18.19 -26.52
CA LYS A 64 13.57 -19.21 -25.48
C LYS A 64 14.75 -19.27 -24.50
N LYS A 65 15.99 -19.18 -24.99
CA LYS A 65 17.20 -19.07 -24.14
C LYS A 65 17.18 -17.81 -23.26
N GLU A 66 16.78 -16.67 -23.81
CA GLU A 66 16.67 -15.41 -23.05
C GLU A 66 15.64 -15.55 -21.92
N LEU A 67 14.42 -15.99 -22.25
CA LEU A 67 13.34 -16.20 -21.27
C LEU A 67 13.73 -17.20 -20.18
N ARG A 68 14.39 -18.30 -20.55
CA ARG A 68 14.92 -19.25 -19.57
C ARG A 68 15.95 -18.60 -18.65
N LYS A 69 16.92 -17.85 -19.18
CA LYS A 69 17.96 -17.16 -18.40
C LYS A 69 17.38 -16.14 -17.42
N LEU A 70 16.31 -15.44 -17.79
CA LEU A 70 15.62 -14.50 -16.90
C LEU A 70 14.94 -15.24 -15.73
N ALA A 71 14.28 -16.37 -16.00
CA ALA A 71 13.68 -17.21 -14.97
C ALA A 71 14.74 -17.83 -14.04
N GLU A 72 15.87 -18.31 -14.59
CA GLU A 72 17.02 -18.79 -13.83
C GLU A 72 17.61 -17.68 -12.96
N SER A 73 17.71 -16.44 -13.46
CA SER A 73 18.20 -15.33 -12.65
C SER A 73 17.25 -14.98 -11.49
N LEU A 74 15.93 -15.07 -11.68
CA LEU A 74 14.97 -14.89 -10.60
C LEU A 74 15.11 -16.02 -9.57
N LYS A 75 15.14 -17.28 -10.04
CA LYS A 75 15.36 -18.46 -9.19
C LYS A 75 16.60 -18.29 -8.32
N ASN A 76 17.74 -17.96 -8.93
CA ASN A 76 19.01 -17.86 -8.22
C ASN A 76 19.02 -16.72 -7.19
N ALA A 77 18.40 -15.58 -7.50
CA ALA A 77 18.27 -14.47 -6.54
C ALA A 77 17.42 -14.85 -5.33
N VAL A 78 16.38 -15.67 -5.53
CA VAL A 78 15.59 -16.22 -4.42
C VAL A 78 16.44 -17.23 -3.62
N GLY A 79 17.25 -18.04 -4.31
CA GLY A 79 18.11 -19.08 -3.75
C GLY A 79 17.38 -20.42 -3.63
N GLU A 80 18.08 -21.54 -3.80
CA GLU A 80 17.48 -22.88 -3.71
C GLU A 80 17.16 -23.28 -2.27
N ASN A 81 18.03 -22.89 -1.35
CA ASN A 81 17.98 -23.18 0.07
C ASN A 81 18.80 -22.14 0.86
N GLU A 82 18.90 -22.31 2.17
CA GLU A 82 19.64 -21.44 3.08
C GLU A 82 21.15 -21.38 2.86
N LEU A 83 21.72 -22.33 2.11
CA LEU A 83 23.16 -22.36 1.79
C LEU A 83 23.48 -21.68 0.45
N ALA A 84 22.46 -21.26 -0.30
CA ALA A 84 22.66 -20.56 -1.57
C ALA A 84 23.24 -19.16 -1.31
N SER A 85 24.53 -19.00 -1.58
CA SER A 85 25.26 -17.75 -1.35
C SER A 85 24.64 -16.56 -2.09
N ASP A 86 24.58 -15.39 -1.45
CA ASP A 86 24.06 -14.13 -2.01
C ASP A 86 22.60 -14.26 -2.49
N SER A 87 21.77 -14.94 -1.69
CA SER A 87 20.35 -15.16 -1.98
C SER A 87 19.41 -14.71 -0.87
N LEU A 88 18.14 -14.50 -1.22
CA LEU A 88 17.10 -14.15 -0.25
C LEU A 88 16.92 -15.25 0.82
N GLN A 89 16.90 -16.53 0.44
CA GLN A 89 16.75 -17.63 1.41
C GLN A 89 17.92 -17.70 2.40
N GLN A 90 19.16 -17.42 1.97
CA GLN A 90 20.31 -17.32 2.89
C GLN A 90 20.12 -16.15 3.87
N ALA A 91 19.85 -14.95 3.37
CA ALA A 91 19.71 -13.78 4.23
C ALA A 91 18.58 -13.94 5.26
N LEU A 92 17.47 -14.57 4.85
CA LEU A 92 16.37 -14.91 5.75
C LEU A 92 16.82 -15.92 6.83
N SER A 93 17.54 -16.97 6.45
CA SER A 93 18.10 -17.94 7.39
C SER A 93 19.06 -17.27 8.41
N GLU A 94 19.96 -16.42 7.94
CA GLU A 94 20.89 -15.67 8.79
C GLU A 94 20.15 -14.76 9.77
N LEU A 95 19.12 -14.03 9.32
CA LEU A 95 18.28 -13.21 10.19
C LEU A 95 17.51 -14.07 11.21
N SER A 96 16.97 -15.22 10.79
CA SER A 96 16.23 -16.12 11.68
C SER A 96 17.09 -16.66 12.83
N THR A 97 18.39 -16.82 12.60
CA THR A 97 19.37 -17.30 13.60
C THR A 97 20.07 -16.18 14.36
N ALA A 98 19.91 -14.91 13.95
CA ALA A 98 20.49 -13.74 14.61
C ALA A 98 20.06 -13.63 16.08
N THR A 99 21.00 -13.35 16.99
CA THR A 99 20.67 -13.25 18.41
C THR A 99 20.00 -11.89 18.72
N ALA A 100 18.90 -11.93 19.48
CA ALA A 100 18.14 -10.71 19.82
C ALA A 100 18.88 -9.75 20.76
N ASN A 101 19.97 -10.22 21.37
CA ASN A 101 20.81 -9.49 22.32
C ASN A 101 21.99 -8.78 21.65
N ASP A 102 22.20 -9.00 20.36
CA ASP A 102 23.11 -8.19 19.53
C ASP A 102 22.28 -7.38 18.52
N PRO A 103 21.81 -6.18 18.93
CA PRO A 103 21.15 -5.23 18.04
C PRO A 103 21.84 -4.99 16.71
N ARG A 104 23.18 -4.96 16.69
CA ARG A 104 23.94 -4.58 15.51
C ARG A 104 23.97 -5.72 14.50
N ASP A 105 24.23 -6.95 14.95
CA ASP A 105 24.14 -8.16 14.11
C ASP A 105 22.74 -8.30 13.52
N LEU A 106 21.72 -8.17 14.38
CA LEU A 106 20.32 -8.27 13.98
C LEU A 106 19.99 -7.25 12.88
N ILE A 107 20.32 -5.97 13.09
CA ILE A 107 20.09 -4.88 12.11
C ILE A 107 20.80 -5.17 10.80
N THR A 108 22.08 -5.56 10.85
CA THR A 108 22.88 -5.85 9.66
C THR A 108 22.23 -6.95 8.80
N LYS A 109 21.81 -8.04 9.43
CA LYS A 109 21.17 -9.16 8.73
C LYS A 109 19.80 -8.80 8.14
N ALA A 110 19.05 -7.90 8.77
CA ALA A 110 17.81 -7.40 8.18
C ALA A 110 18.04 -6.48 6.99
N GLU A 111 19.08 -5.65 7.04
CA GLU A 111 19.51 -4.87 5.87
C GLU A 111 19.87 -5.79 4.71
N ASP A 112 20.54 -6.91 4.99
CA ASP A 112 20.83 -7.95 3.99
C ASP A 112 19.56 -8.60 3.43
N VAL A 113 18.56 -8.92 4.26
CA VAL A 113 17.25 -9.43 3.77
C VAL A 113 16.62 -8.45 2.80
N ILE A 114 16.62 -7.15 3.11
CA ILE A 114 16.05 -6.12 2.23
C ILE A 114 16.81 -6.02 0.91
N LYS A 115 18.15 -5.99 0.98
CA LYS A 115 19.01 -5.94 -0.19
C LYS A 115 18.69 -7.10 -1.15
N HIS A 116 18.58 -8.32 -0.63
CA HIS A 116 18.27 -9.49 -1.45
C HIS A 116 16.82 -9.48 -1.95
N TYR A 117 15.87 -9.03 -1.13
CA TYR A 117 14.48 -8.85 -1.55
C TYR A 117 14.34 -7.83 -2.69
N ASP A 118 15.10 -6.73 -2.64
CA ASP A 118 15.18 -5.74 -3.71
C ASP A 118 15.77 -6.33 -5.00
N ASP A 119 16.77 -7.22 -4.90
CA ASP A 119 17.29 -7.93 -6.08
C ASP A 119 16.24 -8.89 -6.66
N VAL A 120 15.59 -9.73 -5.83
CA VAL A 120 14.47 -10.59 -6.27
C VAL A 120 13.39 -9.76 -6.97
N THR A 121 13.02 -8.62 -6.40
CA THR A 121 12.05 -7.68 -7.00
C THR A 121 12.53 -7.17 -8.35
N LYS A 122 13.82 -6.82 -8.49
CA LYS A 122 14.43 -6.39 -9.75
C LYS A 122 14.41 -7.50 -10.78
N LYS A 123 14.78 -8.73 -10.43
CA LYS A 123 14.76 -9.89 -11.34
C LYS A 123 13.33 -10.24 -11.78
N TYR A 124 12.37 -10.23 -10.86
CA TYR A 124 10.96 -10.44 -11.19
C TYR A 124 10.42 -9.38 -12.17
N LYS A 125 10.82 -8.11 -12.01
CA LYS A 125 10.48 -7.06 -12.97
C LYS A 125 11.03 -7.36 -14.37
N THR A 126 12.23 -7.91 -14.49
CA THR A 126 12.77 -8.31 -15.80
C THR A 126 11.95 -9.44 -16.45
N VAL A 127 11.48 -10.41 -15.65
CA VAL A 127 10.58 -11.48 -16.09
C VAL A 127 9.24 -10.92 -16.57
N THR A 128 8.61 -10.02 -15.79
CA THR A 128 7.29 -9.45 -16.14
C THR A 128 7.31 -8.49 -17.33
N VAL A 129 8.43 -7.81 -17.58
CA VAL A 129 8.62 -7.02 -18.81
C VAL A 129 8.46 -7.89 -20.06
N LYS A 130 8.76 -9.19 -19.96
CA LYS A 130 8.64 -10.20 -21.02
C LYS A 130 7.38 -11.05 -20.93
N SER A 131 6.35 -10.57 -20.22
CA SER A 131 5.12 -11.33 -19.97
C SER A 131 4.46 -11.85 -21.24
N THR A 132 4.42 -11.06 -22.32
CA THR A 132 3.81 -11.45 -23.61
C THR A 132 4.65 -12.52 -24.31
N GLU A 133 5.97 -12.39 -24.28
CA GLU A 133 6.87 -13.40 -24.84
C GLU A 133 6.81 -14.72 -24.06
N TYR A 134 6.70 -14.67 -22.73
CA TYR A 134 6.47 -15.87 -21.91
C TYR A 134 5.15 -16.55 -22.23
N THR A 135 4.04 -15.80 -22.29
CA THR A 135 2.72 -16.39 -22.57
C THR A 135 2.67 -16.99 -23.98
N GLY A 136 3.28 -16.31 -24.97
CA GLY A 136 3.40 -16.82 -26.34
C GLY A 136 4.28 -18.06 -26.46
N ALA A 137 5.46 -18.06 -25.84
CA ALA A 137 6.39 -19.19 -25.92
C ALA A 137 5.89 -20.42 -25.15
N LEU A 138 5.25 -20.23 -23.99
CA LEU A 138 4.71 -21.32 -23.19
C LEU A 138 3.40 -21.85 -23.78
N GLY A 139 2.35 -21.05 -23.91
CA GLY A 139 1.04 -21.46 -24.46
C GLY A 139 0.36 -22.68 -23.78
N GLY A 140 -0.97 -22.74 -23.82
CA GLY A 140 -1.73 -23.85 -23.23
C GLY A 140 -1.43 -24.04 -21.74
N ALA A 141 -1.30 -25.30 -21.29
CA ALA A 141 -1.12 -25.61 -19.87
C ALA A 141 0.20 -25.06 -19.26
N GLU A 142 1.25 -24.87 -20.06
CA GLU A 142 2.53 -24.38 -19.55
C GLU A 142 2.52 -22.89 -19.20
N GLN A 143 1.55 -22.12 -19.74
CA GLN A 143 1.36 -20.72 -19.39
C GLN A 143 1.14 -20.54 -17.87
N ASN A 144 0.55 -21.54 -17.21
CA ASN A 144 0.34 -21.52 -15.76
C ASN A 144 1.64 -21.36 -14.98
N LYS A 145 2.78 -21.82 -15.49
CA LYS A 145 4.08 -21.68 -14.81
C LYS A 145 4.47 -20.21 -14.61
N TYR A 146 4.21 -19.37 -15.62
CA TYR A 146 4.42 -17.93 -15.50
C TYR A 146 3.42 -17.30 -14.52
N THR A 147 2.14 -17.65 -14.63
CA THR A 147 1.08 -17.17 -13.72
C THR A 147 1.38 -17.51 -12.26
N GLU A 148 1.88 -18.73 -12.00
CA GLU A 148 2.25 -19.18 -10.66
C GLU A 148 3.42 -18.36 -10.09
N VAL A 149 4.44 -18.02 -10.89
CA VAL A 149 5.52 -17.13 -10.46
C VAL A 149 4.98 -15.75 -10.10
N THR A 150 4.10 -15.17 -10.92
CA THR A 150 3.46 -13.89 -10.63
C THR A 150 2.63 -13.93 -9.34
N SER A 151 1.85 -14.99 -9.14
CA SER A 151 1.04 -15.17 -7.95
C SER A 151 1.92 -15.31 -6.69
N GLN A 152 2.96 -16.15 -6.73
CA GLN A 152 3.84 -16.34 -5.58
C GLN A 152 4.68 -15.09 -5.27
N PHE A 153 5.12 -14.36 -6.29
CA PHE A 153 5.79 -13.09 -6.06
C PHE A 153 4.84 -12.07 -5.44
N GLY A 154 3.57 -12.03 -5.85
CA GLY A 154 2.53 -11.23 -5.20
C GLY A 154 2.39 -11.54 -3.71
N LEU A 155 2.29 -12.82 -3.36
CA LEU A 155 2.24 -13.26 -1.95
C LEU A 155 3.49 -12.86 -1.15
N LEU A 156 4.68 -13.00 -1.75
CA LEU A 156 5.92 -12.54 -1.13
C LEU A 156 5.92 -11.00 -0.98
N GLN A 157 5.37 -10.28 -1.96
CA GLN A 157 5.24 -8.84 -1.95
C GLN A 157 4.30 -8.35 -0.87
N ASP A 158 3.16 -8.98 -0.67
CA ASP A 158 2.19 -8.57 0.33
C ASP A 158 2.79 -8.63 1.74
N ILE A 159 3.60 -9.66 2.03
CA ILE A 159 4.33 -9.76 3.31
C ILE A 159 5.51 -8.79 3.37
N GLY A 160 6.28 -8.65 2.28
CA GLY A 160 7.41 -7.70 2.22
C GLY A 160 6.96 -6.23 2.29
N LEU A 161 5.77 -5.91 1.79
CA LEU A 161 5.19 -4.58 1.80
C LEU A 161 4.75 -4.16 3.19
N LEU A 162 4.30 -5.07 4.07
CA LEU A 162 4.04 -4.75 5.48
C LEU A 162 5.27 -4.09 6.15
N TYR A 163 6.47 -4.53 5.76
CA TYR A 163 7.73 -4.00 6.31
C TYR A 163 8.24 -2.71 5.65
N VAL A 164 7.89 -2.49 4.38
CA VAL A 164 8.33 -1.33 3.59
C VAL A 164 7.39 -0.13 3.76
N HIS A 165 6.18 -0.31 4.32
CA HIS A 165 5.27 0.78 4.68
C HIS A 165 5.66 1.47 6.00
N GLY A 166 6.75 2.25 5.94
CA GLY A 166 6.86 3.55 6.61
C GLY A 166 6.64 3.62 8.13
N HIS A 167 7.74 3.87 8.84
CA HIS A 167 7.82 4.36 10.22
C HIS A 167 6.86 5.48 10.63
N THR A 168 6.98 5.86 11.88
CA THR A 168 6.07 6.68 12.66
C THR A 168 6.34 8.14 12.74
N ASN A 169 7.60 8.52 12.54
CA ASN A 169 7.99 9.82 12.03
C ASN A 169 7.30 10.19 10.70
N LEU A 170 6.34 9.38 10.22
CA LEU A 170 5.59 9.46 8.98
C LEU A 170 4.07 9.30 9.18
N THR A 171 3.58 9.35 10.42
CA THR A 171 2.18 9.72 10.69
C THR A 171 2.07 11.25 10.68
N ASP A 172 1.02 11.85 11.22
CA ASP A 172 1.00 13.29 11.49
C ASP A 172 2.03 13.65 12.60
N LEU A 173 3.30 13.26 12.46
CA LEU A 173 4.45 13.70 13.27
C LEU A 173 5.29 14.70 12.47
N ASN A 174 5.83 15.69 13.15
CA ASN A 174 6.79 16.64 12.60
C ASN A 174 8.17 15.97 12.42
N THR A 175 9.06 16.68 11.73
CA THR A 175 10.50 16.35 11.73
C THR A 175 11.01 16.28 13.17
N GLY A 176 11.53 15.13 13.60
CA GLY A 176 11.93 14.89 14.99
C GLY A 176 10.92 14.09 15.81
N GLY A 177 9.85 13.57 15.19
CA GLY A 177 8.93 12.62 15.82
C GLY A 177 7.87 13.25 16.71
N THR A 178 7.82 14.58 16.86
CA THR A 178 6.80 15.22 17.70
C THR A 178 5.42 15.19 17.03
N ALA A 179 4.35 14.99 17.79
CA ALA A 179 2.99 15.00 17.25
C ALA A 179 2.62 16.34 16.60
N GLN A 180 1.97 16.31 15.42
CA GLN A 180 1.39 17.49 14.78
C GLN A 180 0.08 17.89 15.46
N THR A 181 -0.29 19.15 15.28
CA THR A 181 -1.58 19.69 15.68
C THR A 181 -2.71 18.87 15.06
N GLY A 182 -3.52 18.23 15.90
CA GLY A 182 -4.67 17.42 15.48
C GLY A 182 -4.41 15.92 15.40
N LEU A 183 -3.15 15.44 15.48
CA LEU A 183 -2.88 14.00 15.55
C LEU A 183 -3.57 13.38 16.77
N ALA A 184 -3.53 14.06 17.92
CA ALA A 184 -4.19 13.60 19.13
C ALA A 184 -5.71 13.44 18.94
N THR A 185 -6.34 14.38 18.24
CA THR A 185 -7.78 14.32 17.90
C THR A 185 -8.06 13.14 16.97
N LYS A 186 -7.27 12.94 15.91
CA LYS A 186 -7.46 11.81 15.00
C LYS A 186 -7.24 10.46 15.70
N ALA A 187 -6.24 10.38 16.57
CA ALA A 187 -5.99 9.19 17.39
C ALA A 187 -7.14 8.93 18.37
N ALA A 188 -7.73 9.98 18.97
CA ALA A 188 -8.93 9.85 19.80
C ALA A 188 -10.13 9.35 19.00
N THR A 189 -10.35 9.86 17.77
CA THR A 189 -11.38 9.34 16.86
C THR A 189 -11.11 7.89 16.48
N LEU A 190 -9.86 7.53 16.18
CA LEU A 190 -9.49 6.15 15.83
C LEU A 190 -9.79 5.19 17.00
N LYS A 191 -9.51 5.61 18.23
CA LYS A 191 -9.86 4.88 19.46
C LYS A 191 -11.37 4.64 19.57
N GLU A 192 -12.19 5.65 19.29
CA GLU A 192 -13.66 5.52 19.29
C GLU A 192 -14.15 4.53 18.22
N LYS A 193 -13.62 4.64 17.00
CA LYS A 193 -13.95 3.71 15.91
C LYS A 193 -13.49 2.29 16.20
N ALA A 194 -12.33 2.11 16.82
CA ALA A 194 -11.85 0.80 17.26
C ALA A 194 -12.79 0.18 18.32
N THR A 195 -13.39 1.01 19.19
CA THR A 195 -14.42 0.56 20.12
C THR A 195 -15.69 0.10 19.42
N ALA A 196 -16.14 0.83 18.40
CA ALA A 196 -17.33 0.46 17.63
C ALA A 196 -17.11 -0.86 16.87
N LEU A 197 -15.93 -1.03 16.23
CA LEU A 197 -15.54 -2.28 15.57
C LEU A 197 -15.49 -3.46 16.55
N ASN A 198 -14.94 -3.26 17.75
CA ASN A 198 -14.97 -4.27 18.81
C ASN A 198 -16.41 -4.68 19.16
N GLY A 199 -17.31 -3.70 19.31
CA GLY A 199 -18.73 -3.95 19.58
C GLY A 199 -19.41 -4.76 18.48
N ALA A 200 -19.21 -4.38 17.21
CA ALA A 200 -19.76 -5.09 16.05
C ALA A 200 -19.23 -6.53 15.96
N ALA A 201 -17.92 -6.74 16.15
CA ALA A 201 -17.34 -8.09 16.16
C ALA A 201 -17.85 -8.93 17.34
N ASN A 202 -18.04 -8.32 18.51
CA ASN A 202 -18.61 -8.99 19.68
C ASN A 202 -20.06 -9.42 19.46
N ALA A 203 -20.85 -8.66 18.69
CA ALA A 203 -22.22 -9.04 18.35
C ALA A 203 -22.28 -10.37 17.57
N ILE A 204 -21.31 -10.61 16.67
CA ILE A 204 -21.17 -11.91 15.99
C ILE A 204 -20.83 -13.00 17.01
N VAL A 205 -19.88 -12.76 17.92
CA VAL A 205 -19.48 -13.74 18.95
C VAL A 205 -20.66 -14.14 19.84
N THR A 206 -21.44 -13.16 20.30
CA THR A 206 -22.63 -13.40 21.14
C THR A 206 -23.69 -14.20 20.39
N GLU A 207 -23.98 -13.87 19.12
CA GLU A 207 -24.96 -14.61 18.34
C GLU A 207 -24.47 -16.03 18.02
N ALA A 208 -23.19 -16.19 17.70
CA ALA A 208 -22.57 -17.47 17.38
C ALA A 208 -22.56 -18.44 18.59
N ALA A 209 -22.70 -17.93 19.81
CA ALA A 209 -22.80 -18.73 21.02
C ALA A 209 -24.19 -19.35 21.25
N LYS A 210 -25.23 -18.89 20.55
CA LYS A 210 -26.57 -19.50 20.63
C LYS A 210 -26.59 -20.84 19.92
N ASP A 211 -27.34 -21.79 20.48
CA ASP A 211 -27.50 -23.10 19.85
C ASP A 211 -28.20 -23.00 18.50
N GLY A 212 -27.74 -23.76 17.51
CA GLY A 212 -28.22 -23.69 16.13
C GLY A 212 -27.91 -22.40 15.37
N SER A 213 -27.11 -21.47 15.93
CA SER A 213 -26.79 -20.20 15.26
C SER A 213 -26.09 -20.40 13.91
N PRO A 214 -26.54 -19.73 12.83
CA PRO A 214 -25.86 -19.78 11.54
C PRO A 214 -24.46 -19.12 11.59
N LEU A 215 -24.17 -18.31 12.60
CA LEU A 215 -22.89 -17.61 12.77
C LEU A 215 -21.85 -18.40 13.58
N LYS A 216 -22.16 -19.64 13.99
CA LYS A 216 -21.29 -20.48 14.82
C LYS A 216 -19.86 -20.57 14.27
N ASP A 217 -19.75 -20.71 12.95
CA ASP A 217 -18.50 -20.81 12.21
C ASP A 217 -17.65 -19.52 12.19
N LEU A 218 -18.25 -18.37 12.53
CA LEU A 218 -17.58 -17.07 12.58
C LEU A 218 -17.05 -16.71 13.97
N SER A 219 -17.44 -17.45 15.02
CA SER A 219 -17.11 -17.14 16.42
C SER A 219 -15.61 -16.93 16.65
N GLY A 220 -14.78 -17.82 16.11
CA GLY A 220 -13.31 -17.75 16.24
C GLY A 220 -12.72 -16.49 15.59
N PRO A 221 -12.85 -16.30 14.27
CA PRO A 221 -12.37 -15.09 13.61
C PRO A 221 -12.94 -13.78 14.17
N ALA A 222 -14.22 -13.76 14.55
CA ALA A 222 -14.86 -12.59 15.15
C ALA A 222 -14.26 -12.26 16.53
N THR A 223 -13.94 -13.27 17.34
CA THR A 223 -13.23 -13.08 18.62
C THR A 223 -11.84 -12.47 18.38
N GLN A 224 -11.09 -12.97 17.39
CA GLN A 224 -9.77 -12.42 17.08
C GLN A 224 -9.84 -10.96 16.60
N LEU A 225 -10.82 -10.61 15.78
CA LEU A 225 -11.03 -9.23 15.33
C LEU A 225 -11.44 -8.32 16.50
N LYS A 226 -12.39 -8.76 17.32
CA LYS A 226 -12.82 -8.07 18.53
C LYS A 226 -11.61 -7.73 19.41
N ASP A 227 -10.75 -8.71 19.66
CA ASP A 227 -9.61 -8.54 20.54
C ASP A 227 -8.54 -7.63 19.92
N ALA A 228 -8.22 -7.80 18.63
CA ALA A 228 -7.32 -6.89 17.91
C ALA A 228 -7.81 -5.43 17.93
N ALA A 229 -9.12 -5.20 17.87
CA ALA A 229 -9.69 -3.87 17.89
C ALA A 229 -9.57 -3.18 19.26
N LYS A 230 -9.76 -3.91 20.39
CA LYS A 230 -9.81 -3.27 21.71
C LYS A 230 -9.38 -4.12 22.92
N ASN A 231 -9.26 -5.44 22.84
CA ASN A 231 -8.87 -6.21 24.04
C ASN A 231 -7.39 -6.57 24.02
N GLY A 232 -6.63 -5.94 24.91
CA GLY A 232 -5.27 -6.32 25.27
C GLY A 232 -4.31 -5.16 25.13
N SER A 233 -3.15 -5.21 25.78
CA SER A 233 -2.13 -4.15 25.71
C SER A 233 -1.64 -3.83 24.28
N ASN A 234 -2.03 -4.64 23.30
CA ASN A 234 -1.72 -4.53 21.88
C ASN A 234 -2.93 -4.21 20.97
N GLY A 235 -4.11 -3.95 21.53
CA GLY A 235 -5.30 -3.58 20.76
C GLY A 235 -5.20 -2.18 20.15
N LEU A 236 -5.88 -1.97 19.02
CA LEU A 236 -5.87 -0.69 18.31
C LEU A 236 -6.40 0.46 19.19
N PHE A 237 -7.43 0.20 19.99
CA PHE A 237 -7.95 1.16 20.97
C PHE A 237 -6.84 1.68 21.90
N GLU A 238 -6.08 0.81 22.53
CA GLU A 238 -5.06 1.16 23.51
C GLU A 238 -3.91 1.93 22.87
N LYS A 239 -3.48 1.51 21.67
CA LYS A 239 -2.41 2.21 20.94
C LYS A 239 -2.87 3.59 20.48
N ALA A 240 -4.10 3.70 19.97
CA ALA A 240 -4.67 4.98 19.58
C ALA A 240 -4.87 5.90 20.80
N GLN A 241 -5.25 5.35 21.96
CA GLN A 241 -5.33 6.08 23.21
C GLN A 241 -3.95 6.58 23.67
N ALA A 242 -2.93 5.74 23.62
CA ALA A 242 -1.56 6.12 23.98
C ALA A 242 -1.03 7.24 23.07
N LEU A 243 -1.30 7.16 21.76
CA LEU A 243 -0.94 8.20 20.82
C LEU A 243 -1.72 9.51 21.08
N ALA A 244 -3.02 9.42 21.36
CA ALA A 244 -3.84 10.57 21.68
C ALA A 244 -3.37 11.31 22.95
N GLY A 245 -2.79 10.59 23.91
CA GLY A 245 -2.22 11.14 25.13
C GLY A 245 -0.87 11.83 24.96
N ASN A 246 -0.19 11.69 23.81
CA ASN A 246 1.13 12.27 23.58
C ASN A 246 1.01 13.66 22.91
N SER A 247 0.82 14.69 23.73
CA SER A 247 0.52 16.06 23.26
C SER A 247 1.73 16.99 23.15
N GLY A 248 2.97 16.48 23.12
CA GLY A 248 4.14 17.36 23.03
C GLY A 248 5.52 16.70 23.03
N GLY A 249 5.59 15.37 23.18
CA GLY A 249 6.84 14.62 23.07
C GLY A 249 7.01 13.98 21.69
N ASP A 250 8.14 13.28 21.51
CA ASP A 250 8.29 12.32 20.42
C ASP A 250 7.18 11.26 20.56
N ALA A 251 6.36 11.13 19.52
CA ALA A 251 5.24 10.20 19.43
C ALA A 251 5.50 9.04 18.46
N SER A 252 6.76 8.87 18.05
CA SER A 252 7.16 7.85 17.09
C SER A 252 6.78 6.45 17.58
N GLU A 253 7.13 6.06 18.81
CA GLU A 253 6.79 4.73 19.32
C GLU A 253 5.28 4.49 19.41
N GLN A 254 4.51 5.48 19.86
CA GLN A 254 3.05 5.36 19.98
C GLN A 254 2.39 5.20 18.62
N ALA A 255 2.86 5.94 17.63
CA ALA A 255 2.36 5.79 16.27
C ALA A 255 2.71 4.42 15.67
N ASP A 256 3.81 3.77 16.08
CA ASP A 256 4.29 2.48 15.49
C ASP A 256 3.36 1.42 16.04
N GLY A 257 3.05 1.53 17.34
CA GLY A 257 1.99 0.77 17.96
C GLY A 257 0.64 0.90 17.25
N VAL A 258 0.24 2.10 16.80
CA VAL A 258 -1.03 2.28 16.06
C VAL A 258 -0.98 1.61 14.70
N ILE A 259 0.14 1.70 13.98
CA ILE A 259 0.33 1.03 12.68
C ILE A 259 0.26 -0.48 12.85
N ASP A 260 1.07 -1.04 13.75
CA ASP A 260 1.12 -2.48 14.01
C ASP A 260 -0.24 -3.04 14.45
N ALA A 261 -0.96 -2.30 15.31
CA ALA A 261 -2.28 -2.70 15.77
C ALA A 261 -3.35 -2.61 14.66
N PHE A 262 -3.26 -1.61 13.76
CA PHE A 262 -4.15 -1.51 12.62
C PHE A 262 -3.93 -2.68 11.63
N ASP A 263 -2.68 -3.02 11.34
CA ASP A 263 -2.33 -4.15 10.47
C ASP A 263 -2.85 -5.47 11.05
N ALA A 264 -2.77 -5.63 12.38
CA ALA A 264 -3.38 -6.76 13.06
C ALA A 264 -4.92 -6.79 12.87
N VAL A 265 -5.59 -5.65 13.02
CA VAL A 265 -7.05 -5.52 12.79
C VAL A 265 -7.42 -5.89 11.35
N GLU A 266 -6.69 -5.37 10.34
CA GLU A 266 -6.93 -5.67 8.93
C GLU A 266 -6.78 -7.17 8.63
N LYS A 267 -5.70 -7.81 9.10
CA LYS A 267 -5.49 -9.25 8.95
C LYS A 267 -6.61 -10.08 9.59
N LYS A 268 -7.10 -9.69 10.77
CA LYS A 268 -8.21 -10.40 11.44
C LYS A 268 -9.54 -10.18 10.73
N TYR A 269 -9.78 -8.98 10.19
CA TYR A 269 -10.94 -8.67 9.38
C TYR A 269 -10.98 -9.52 8.09
N GLU A 270 -9.87 -9.61 7.36
CA GLU A 270 -9.77 -10.44 6.16
C GLU A 270 -10.05 -11.93 6.45
N ALA A 271 -9.53 -12.44 7.57
CA ALA A 271 -9.80 -13.81 8.01
C ALA A 271 -11.29 -14.05 8.31
N LEU A 272 -11.95 -13.09 8.98
CA LEU A 272 -13.39 -13.13 9.23
C LEU A 272 -14.18 -13.10 7.92
N MET A 273 -13.86 -12.19 7.00
CA MET A 273 -14.57 -12.04 5.72
C MET A 273 -14.42 -13.28 4.84
N LYS A 274 -13.22 -13.87 4.77
CA LYS A 274 -12.99 -15.14 4.05
C LYS A 274 -13.84 -16.28 4.62
N LYS A 275 -13.97 -16.36 5.94
CA LYS A 275 -14.80 -17.37 6.62
C LYS A 275 -16.30 -17.10 6.40
N ALA A 276 -16.72 -15.83 6.39
CA ALA A 276 -18.10 -15.43 6.08
C ALA A 276 -18.47 -15.78 4.64
N GLU A 277 -17.60 -15.52 3.67
CA GLU A 277 -17.79 -15.87 2.26
C GLU A 277 -17.91 -17.39 2.07
N THR A 278 -17.01 -18.17 2.68
CA THR A 278 -17.05 -19.64 2.63
C THR A 278 -18.39 -20.21 3.12
N ASN A 279 -18.98 -19.56 4.12
CA ASN A 279 -20.26 -19.94 4.70
C ASN A 279 -21.48 -19.22 4.08
N LYS A 280 -21.28 -18.38 3.05
CA LYS A 280 -22.32 -17.56 2.40
C LYS A 280 -23.05 -16.61 3.36
N LEU A 281 -22.33 -16.08 4.34
CA LEU A 281 -22.84 -15.18 5.38
C LEU A 281 -22.47 -13.71 5.16
N THR A 282 -21.94 -13.34 3.99
CA THR A 282 -21.53 -11.95 3.69
C THR A 282 -22.68 -10.95 3.70
N ASN A 283 -23.92 -11.43 3.54
CA ASN A 283 -25.13 -10.62 3.60
C ASN A 283 -25.82 -10.64 4.98
N ASP A 284 -25.25 -11.31 5.99
CA ASP A 284 -25.78 -11.25 7.35
C ASP A 284 -25.60 -9.83 7.93
N GLU A 285 -26.64 -9.30 8.57
CA GLU A 285 -26.65 -7.92 9.11
C GLU A 285 -25.47 -7.64 10.05
N ARG A 286 -25.04 -8.63 10.85
CA ARG A 286 -23.92 -8.46 11.79
C ARG A 286 -22.58 -8.45 11.07
N VAL A 287 -22.44 -9.21 10.00
CA VAL A 287 -21.25 -9.17 9.13
C VAL A 287 -21.17 -7.83 8.40
N ILE A 288 -22.31 -7.32 7.90
CA ILE A 288 -22.40 -5.99 7.27
C ILE A 288 -21.99 -4.88 8.26
N GLU A 289 -22.45 -4.95 9.52
CA GLU A 289 -22.07 -3.97 10.53
C GLU A 289 -20.56 -4.00 10.84
N VAL A 290 -19.93 -5.19 10.88
CA VAL A 290 -18.47 -5.30 11.00
C VAL A 290 -17.75 -4.68 9.81
N VAL A 291 -18.22 -4.91 8.58
CA VAL A 291 -17.66 -4.30 7.36
C VAL A 291 -17.72 -2.77 7.45
N LYS A 292 -18.89 -2.23 7.84
CA LYS A 292 -19.10 -0.79 8.02
C LYS A 292 -18.15 -0.20 9.06
N GLU A 293 -18.06 -0.80 10.25
CA GLU A 293 -17.19 -0.29 11.31
C GLU A 293 -15.70 -0.46 10.99
N PHE A 294 -15.31 -1.54 10.32
CA PHE A 294 -13.94 -1.71 9.83
C PHE A 294 -13.57 -0.62 8.82
N HIS A 295 -14.46 -0.30 7.87
CA HIS A 295 -14.24 0.80 6.94
C HIS A 295 -14.15 2.16 7.63
N ALA A 296 -14.89 2.38 8.72
CA ALA A 296 -14.76 3.58 9.54
C ALA A 296 -13.37 3.67 10.20
N VAL A 297 -12.90 2.57 10.82
CA VAL A 297 -11.53 2.48 11.39
C VAL A 297 -10.47 2.73 10.32
N LYS A 298 -10.56 2.03 9.18
CA LYS A 298 -9.63 2.15 8.05
C LYS A 298 -9.59 3.55 7.47
N THR A 299 -10.74 4.21 7.38
CA THR A 299 -10.84 5.61 6.94
C THR A 299 -10.10 6.54 7.88
N THR A 300 -10.37 6.46 9.18
CA THR A 300 -9.70 7.31 10.18
C THR A 300 -8.20 7.03 10.26
N TYR A 301 -7.79 5.76 10.25
CA TYR A 301 -6.39 5.38 10.20
C TYR A 301 -5.69 5.94 8.96
N TYR A 302 -6.31 5.82 7.79
CA TYR A 302 -5.74 6.39 6.58
C TYR A 302 -5.63 7.91 6.63
N GLN A 303 -6.61 8.63 7.20
CA GLN A 303 -6.53 10.08 7.41
C GLN A 303 -5.29 10.52 8.23
N MET A 304 -4.76 9.65 9.09
CA MET A 304 -3.52 9.88 9.84
C MET A 304 -2.25 9.67 9.00
N LEU A 305 -2.37 9.04 7.82
CA LEU A 305 -1.26 8.68 6.93
C LEU A 305 -1.33 9.34 5.54
N ILE A 306 -2.40 10.07 5.22
CA ILE A 306 -2.68 10.63 3.87
C ILE A 306 -1.49 11.42 3.33
N THR A 307 -1.05 12.42 4.09
CA THR A 307 0.00 13.36 3.65
C THR A 307 1.32 12.63 3.42
N TYR A 308 1.63 11.64 4.26
CA TYR A 308 2.80 10.80 4.07
C TYR A 308 2.71 9.90 2.83
N ARG A 309 1.59 9.19 2.64
CA ARG A 309 1.42 8.28 1.50
C ARG A 309 1.56 9.04 0.18
N ILE A 310 0.99 10.25 0.10
CA ILE A 310 1.18 11.16 -1.03
C ILE A 310 2.65 11.54 -1.15
N LYS A 311 3.28 12.05 -0.09
CA LYS A 311 4.68 12.49 -0.10
C LYS A 311 5.63 11.38 -0.56
N LYS A 312 5.53 10.17 -0.01
CA LYS A 312 6.37 9.02 -0.38
C LYS A 312 6.24 8.68 -1.86
N LYS A 313 5.00 8.58 -2.35
CA LYS A 313 4.74 8.29 -3.77
C LYS A 313 5.18 9.44 -4.67
N ALA A 314 5.04 10.68 -4.23
CA ALA A 314 5.55 11.86 -4.91
C ALA A 314 7.09 11.85 -4.98
N THR A 315 7.79 11.45 -3.91
CA THR A 315 9.25 11.27 -3.91
C THR A 315 9.68 10.21 -4.92
N LEU A 316 9.05 9.04 -4.90
CA LEU A 316 9.36 7.97 -5.85
C LEU A 316 9.07 8.38 -7.30
N PHE A 317 7.98 9.13 -7.52
CA PHE A 317 7.63 9.67 -8.81
C PHE A 317 8.64 10.73 -9.29
N HIS A 318 9.01 11.67 -8.43
CA HIS A 318 10.03 12.68 -8.72
C HIS A 318 11.38 12.02 -9.05
N GLN A 319 11.82 11.03 -8.28
CA GLN A 319 13.04 10.27 -8.57
C GLN A 319 12.99 9.62 -9.95
N ALA A 320 11.86 8.99 -10.31
CA ALA A 320 11.67 8.39 -11.63
C ALA A 320 11.70 9.44 -12.76
N ALA A 321 11.00 10.57 -12.57
CA ALA A 321 10.95 11.66 -13.55
C ALA A 321 12.34 12.31 -13.76
N SER A 322 13.07 12.57 -12.67
CA SER A 322 14.42 13.13 -12.70
C SER A 322 15.43 12.18 -13.35
N LYS A 323 15.29 10.87 -13.09
CA LYS A 323 16.09 9.83 -13.76
C LYS A 323 15.80 9.80 -15.26
N LEU A 324 14.52 9.78 -15.67
CA LEU A 324 14.13 9.84 -17.09
C LEU A 324 14.74 11.07 -17.77
N GLN A 325 14.62 12.25 -17.15
CA GLN A 325 15.19 13.49 -17.71
C GLN A 325 16.71 13.41 -17.88
N THR A 326 17.41 12.87 -16.88
CA THR A 326 18.88 12.75 -16.89
C THR A 326 19.35 11.77 -17.96
N GLU A 327 18.73 10.59 -18.02
CA GLU A 327 19.11 9.55 -18.98
C GLU A 327 18.72 9.92 -20.41
N ALA A 328 17.61 10.64 -20.62
CA ALA A 328 17.24 11.16 -21.93
C ALA A 328 18.23 12.22 -22.45
N LYS A 329 18.83 13.03 -21.57
CA LYS A 329 19.92 13.98 -21.93
C LYS A 329 21.18 13.26 -22.40
N GLY A 330 21.52 12.12 -21.79
CA GLY A 330 22.71 11.32 -22.13
C GLY A 330 22.51 10.28 -23.23
N ALA A 331 21.32 10.18 -23.82
CA ALA A 331 21.00 9.12 -24.77
C ALA A 331 21.62 9.36 -26.17
N GLY A 332 22.01 8.28 -26.86
CA GLY A 332 22.60 8.33 -28.21
C GLY A 332 21.61 8.81 -29.30
N PRO A 333 22.11 9.31 -30.45
CA PRO A 333 21.35 10.04 -31.47
C PRO A 333 20.08 9.32 -31.97
N ASP A 334 20.13 8.00 -32.09
CA ASP A 334 19.07 7.20 -32.72
C ASP A 334 18.20 6.43 -31.72
N THR A 335 18.16 6.87 -30.46
CA THR A 335 17.36 6.22 -29.42
C THR A 335 16.01 6.91 -29.21
N PRO A 336 14.94 6.17 -28.82
CA PRO A 336 13.67 6.79 -28.44
C PRO A 336 13.81 7.83 -27.31
N LEU A 337 14.75 7.63 -26.39
CA LEU A 337 15.05 8.59 -25.33
C LEU A 337 15.64 9.89 -25.84
N LYS A 338 16.48 9.84 -26.88
CA LYS A 338 17.03 11.05 -27.51
C LYS A 338 15.98 11.82 -28.29
N ALA A 339 15.09 11.10 -28.99
CA ALA A 339 13.93 11.72 -29.63
C ALA A 339 13.01 12.39 -28.59
N LEU A 340 12.77 11.72 -27.46
CA LEU A 340 12.03 12.31 -26.33
C LEU A 340 12.73 13.56 -25.78
N GLN A 341 14.04 13.51 -25.54
CA GLN A 341 14.79 14.69 -25.06
C GLN A 341 14.72 15.86 -26.02
N SER A 342 14.88 15.62 -27.32
CA SER A 342 14.94 16.69 -28.31
C SER A 342 13.60 17.40 -28.47
N ASN A 343 12.49 16.67 -28.29
CA ASN A 343 11.15 17.18 -28.58
C ASN A 343 10.32 17.49 -27.32
N ALA A 344 10.66 16.94 -26.16
CA ALA A 344 9.87 17.03 -24.92
C ALA A 344 10.70 17.48 -23.70
N SER A 345 11.86 18.11 -23.91
CA SER A 345 12.73 18.53 -22.80
C SER A 345 12.06 19.53 -21.85
N SER A 346 11.23 20.43 -22.39
CA SER A 346 10.48 21.41 -21.62
C SER A 346 9.44 20.73 -20.73
N GLU A 347 8.66 19.81 -21.28
CA GLU A 347 7.60 19.06 -20.60
C GLU A 347 8.19 18.15 -19.51
N MET A 348 9.30 17.46 -19.81
CA MET A 348 10.04 16.69 -18.79
C MET A 348 10.56 17.60 -17.67
N GLY A 349 11.10 18.78 -18.00
CA GLY A 349 11.55 19.75 -17.01
C GLY A 349 10.43 20.28 -16.13
N ASN A 350 9.29 20.60 -16.73
CA ASN A 350 8.09 21.02 -16.02
C ASN A 350 7.59 19.90 -15.09
N LEU A 351 7.52 18.65 -15.57
CA LEU A 351 7.12 17.50 -14.76
C LEU A 351 8.02 17.31 -13.54
N VAL A 352 9.34 17.35 -13.73
CA VAL A 352 10.32 17.25 -12.64
C VAL A 352 10.12 18.38 -11.62
N GLN A 353 9.96 19.62 -12.08
CA GLN A 353 9.76 20.77 -11.19
C GLN A 353 8.46 20.63 -10.36
N LYS A 354 7.34 20.23 -10.97
CA LYS A 354 6.07 20.05 -10.24
C LYS A 354 6.17 18.86 -9.27
N ALA A 355 6.80 17.76 -9.70
CA ALA A 355 7.01 16.59 -8.86
C ALA A 355 7.91 16.91 -7.66
N ASP A 356 8.94 17.74 -7.83
CA ASP A 356 9.81 18.22 -6.75
C ASP A 356 9.02 19.03 -5.72
N LYS A 357 8.14 19.94 -6.16
CA LYS A 357 7.26 20.69 -5.26
C LYS A 357 6.35 19.75 -4.45
N LEU A 358 5.74 18.77 -5.11
CA LEU A 358 4.85 17.81 -4.45
C LEU A 358 5.60 16.91 -3.44
N GLN A 359 6.79 16.41 -3.75
CA GLN A 359 7.53 15.59 -2.77
C GLN A 359 8.02 16.39 -1.56
N ARG A 360 8.09 17.72 -1.66
CA ARG A 360 8.51 18.64 -0.60
C ARG A 360 7.35 19.14 0.26
N ILE A 361 6.14 18.60 0.09
CA ILE A 361 5.03 18.88 1.01
C ILE A 361 5.51 18.71 2.45
N ASN A 362 5.29 19.74 3.26
CA ASN A 362 5.54 19.67 4.69
C ASN A 362 4.41 18.89 5.34
N VAL A 363 4.74 17.75 5.92
CA VAL A 363 3.76 16.95 6.65
C VAL A 363 3.30 17.80 7.85
N GLY A 364 1.98 17.98 7.99
CA GLY A 364 1.37 18.68 9.12
C GLY A 364 1.13 20.17 9.01
N THR A 365 1.78 20.85 8.07
CA THR A 365 1.58 22.28 7.88
C THR A 365 0.97 22.63 6.53
N GLU A 366 1.10 21.74 5.55
CA GLU A 366 0.44 21.91 4.26
C GLU A 366 -1.05 21.58 4.39
N SER A 367 -1.91 22.50 3.93
CA SER A 367 -3.34 22.24 3.85
C SER A 367 -3.66 21.18 2.79
N ASP A 368 -4.73 20.42 2.99
CA ASP A 368 -5.19 19.45 1.98
C ASP A 368 -5.42 20.11 0.62
N ALA A 369 -5.96 21.33 0.60
CA ALA A 369 -6.20 22.09 -0.62
C ALA A 369 -4.89 22.37 -1.38
N ASN A 370 -3.80 22.66 -0.68
CA ASN A 370 -2.49 22.86 -1.30
C ASN A 370 -1.90 21.54 -1.79
N ILE A 371 -2.06 20.44 -1.04
CA ILE A 371 -1.66 19.10 -1.47
C ILE A 371 -2.37 18.72 -2.77
N VAL A 372 -3.69 18.94 -2.81
CA VAL A 372 -4.57 18.77 -3.98
C VAL A 372 -4.10 19.62 -5.16
N SER A 373 -3.91 20.91 -4.94
CA SER A 373 -3.43 21.84 -5.98
C SER A 373 -2.08 21.40 -6.55
N ASN A 374 -1.15 20.97 -5.70
CA ASN A 374 0.17 20.52 -6.14
C ASN A 374 0.10 19.19 -6.90
N TYR A 375 -0.77 18.27 -6.49
CA TYR A 375 -0.99 17.03 -7.23
C TYR A 375 -1.56 17.30 -8.62
N LEU A 376 -2.60 18.14 -8.72
CA LEU A 376 -3.24 18.45 -10.01
C LEU A 376 -2.25 19.10 -10.99
N LYS A 377 -1.31 19.91 -10.49
CA LYS A 377 -0.19 20.44 -11.30
C LYS A 377 0.75 19.34 -11.80
N VAL A 378 1.01 18.30 -10.99
CA VAL A 378 1.80 17.14 -11.40
C VAL A 378 1.05 16.30 -12.43
N GLU A 379 -0.23 16.02 -12.21
CA GLU A 379 -1.07 15.29 -13.16
C GLU A 379 -1.18 16.01 -14.50
N GLY A 380 -1.46 17.32 -14.50
CA GLY A 380 -1.49 18.11 -15.73
C GLY A 380 -0.16 18.09 -16.48
N ALA A 381 0.98 18.19 -15.77
CA ALA A 381 2.30 18.09 -16.39
C ALA A 381 2.60 16.69 -16.94
N TYR A 382 2.14 15.63 -16.25
CA TYR A 382 2.29 14.26 -16.72
C TYR A 382 1.46 14.00 -17.98
N ILE A 383 0.18 14.40 -18.00
CA ILE A 383 -0.70 14.27 -19.17
C ILE A 383 -0.13 15.04 -20.37
N ALA A 384 0.38 16.26 -20.15
CA ALA A 384 1.04 17.02 -21.20
C ALA A 384 2.23 16.25 -21.82
N LEU A 385 3.04 15.59 -20.98
CA LEU A 385 4.14 14.76 -21.46
C LEU A 385 3.66 13.45 -22.14
N GLU A 386 2.68 12.77 -21.56
CA GLU A 386 2.15 11.47 -22.04
C GLU A 386 1.47 11.60 -23.42
N THR A 387 0.83 12.74 -23.68
CA THR A 387 0.17 13.00 -24.97
C THR A 387 1.16 13.23 -26.11
N MET A 388 2.44 13.50 -25.83
CA MET A 388 3.46 13.70 -26.85
C MET A 388 3.77 12.40 -27.60
N LYS A 389 3.87 12.50 -28.94
CA LYS A 389 4.16 11.37 -29.82
C LYS A 389 5.45 10.62 -29.41
N GLN A 390 6.47 11.36 -28.98
CA GLN A 390 7.78 10.82 -28.60
C GLN A 390 7.73 10.05 -27.28
N PHE A 391 6.87 10.46 -26.34
CA PHE A 391 6.68 9.72 -25.09
C PHE A 391 6.01 8.38 -25.36
N LYS A 392 4.96 8.37 -26.19
CA LYS A 392 4.29 7.14 -26.65
C LYS A 392 5.25 6.22 -27.42
N ALA A 393 6.06 6.77 -28.32
CA ALA A 393 7.08 6.00 -29.04
C ALA A 393 8.14 5.40 -28.10
N ALA A 394 8.38 6.03 -26.95
CA ALA A 394 9.31 5.54 -25.92
C ALA A 394 8.63 4.68 -24.84
N GLU A 395 7.35 4.30 -24.96
CA GLU A 395 6.63 3.54 -23.93
C GLU A 395 7.26 2.17 -23.61
N GLY A 396 7.96 1.57 -24.58
CA GLY A 396 8.73 0.33 -24.39
C GLY A 396 9.96 0.50 -23.49
N VAL A 397 10.47 1.72 -23.32
CA VAL A 397 11.72 2.05 -22.64
C VAL A 397 11.55 1.93 -21.10
N PRO A 398 12.45 1.23 -20.38
CA PRO A 398 12.31 0.98 -18.93
C PRO A 398 12.08 2.23 -18.07
N GLN A 399 12.71 3.35 -18.43
CA GLN A 399 12.62 4.63 -17.76
C GLN A 399 11.21 5.21 -17.86
N VAL A 400 10.64 5.21 -19.07
CA VAL A 400 9.27 5.67 -19.33
C VAL A 400 8.26 4.80 -18.60
N LYS A 401 8.42 3.46 -18.67
CA LYS A 401 7.61 2.50 -17.89
C LYS A 401 7.67 2.76 -16.39
N THR A 402 8.86 3.07 -15.87
CA THR A 402 9.04 3.38 -14.45
C THR A 402 8.30 4.66 -14.07
N VAL A 403 8.39 5.72 -14.87
CA VAL A 403 7.63 6.97 -14.63
C VAL A 403 6.13 6.71 -14.63
N LYS A 404 5.60 5.99 -15.64
CA LYS A 404 4.17 5.61 -15.72
C LYS A 404 3.72 4.83 -14.48
N THR A 405 4.47 3.78 -14.12
CA THR A 405 4.17 2.95 -12.94
C THR A 405 4.15 3.76 -11.65
N LYS A 406 5.11 4.68 -11.46
CA LYS A 406 5.15 5.53 -10.26
C LYS A 406 4.07 6.60 -10.27
N PHE A 407 3.71 7.13 -11.45
CA PHE A 407 2.59 8.05 -11.59
C PHE A 407 1.26 7.37 -11.25
N ASP A 408 0.99 6.17 -11.77
CA ASP A 408 -0.23 5.42 -11.48
C ASP A 408 -0.37 5.13 -9.98
N ALA A 409 0.72 4.75 -9.33
CA ALA A 409 0.74 4.55 -7.89
C ALA A 409 0.40 5.85 -7.13
N LEU A 410 0.97 6.98 -7.53
CA LEU A 410 0.69 8.32 -6.97
C LEU A 410 -0.78 8.72 -7.20
N LYS A 411 -1.27 8.60 -8.44
CA LYS A 411 -2.67 8.85 -8.83
C LYS A 411 -3.64 8.04 -7.99
N LYS A 412 -3.45 6.73 -7.85
CA LYS A 412 -4.28 5.88 -6.99
C LYS A 412 -4.32 6.37 -5.54
N SER A 413 -3.17 6.77 -4.98
CA SER A 413 -3.15 7.29 -3.61
C SER A 413 -3.91 8.59 -3.47
N TYR A 414 -3.75 9.49 -4.42
CA TYR A 414 -4.42 10.78 -4.41
C TYR A 414 -5.93 10.66 -4.59
N VAL A 415 -6.37 9.81 -5.51
CA VAL A 415 -7.79 9.49 -5.72
C VAL A 415 -8.42 8.95 -4.44
N ASN A 416 -7.73 8.04 -3.74
CA ASN A 416 -8.22 7.53 -2.47
C ASN A 416 -8.40 8.66 -1.44
N VAL A 417 -7.47 9.61 -1.41
CA VAL A 417 -7.57 10.79 -0.54
C VAL A 417 -8.78 11.66 -0.90
N LEU A 418 -8.99 11.93 -2.19
CA LEU A 418 -10.18 12.66 -2.63
C LEU A 418 -11.47 11.93 -2.25
N LYS A 419 -11.54 10.61 -2.47
CA LYS A 419 -12.71 9.80 -2.07
C LYS A 419 -12.99 9.93 -0.58
N LEU A 420 -11.96 9.81 0.26
CA LEU A 420 -12.09 9.98 1.71
C LEU A 420 -12.61 11.38 2.08
N ARG A 421 -12.04 12.45 1.50
CA ARG A 421 -12.49 13.82 1.77
C ARG A 421 -13.92 14.08 1.30
N ILE A 422 -14.32 13.47 0.19
CA ILE A 422 -15.69 13.59 -0.30
C ILE A 422 -16.67 12.84 0.60
N GLN A 423 -16.30 11.67 1.12
CA GLN A 423 -17.10 10.95 2.12
C GLN A 423 -17.22 11.74 3.43
N GLU A 424 -16.14 12.38 3.87
CA GLU A 424 -16.17 13.30 5.02
C GLU A 424 -17.14 14.46 4.77
N LEU A 425 -17.06 15.10 3.59
CA LEU A 425 -17.98 16.18 3.20
C LEU A 425 -19.44 15.72 3.17
N ALA A 426 -19.71 14.53 2.63
CA ALA A 426 -21.05 13.95 2.62
C ALA A 426 -21.57 13.69 4.05
N THR A 427 -20.69 13.25 4.96
CA THR A 427 -21.02 13.02 6.38
C THR A 427 -21.31 14.35 7.09
N LEU A 428 -20.45 15.36 6.90
CA LEU A 428 -20.66 16.69 7.47
C LEU A 428 -21.93 17.36 6.93
N ALA A 429 -22.24 17.18 5.65
CA ALA A 429 -23.48 17.64 5.06
C ALA A 429 -24.69 16.92 5.69
N GLN A 430 -24.61 15.62 5.95
CA GLN A 430 -25.66 14.89 6.67
C GLN A 430 -25.85 15.41 8.10
N ASP A 431 -24.76 15.62 8.84
CA ASP A 431 -24.84 16.12 10.21
C ASP A 431 -25.44 17.54 10.25
N LEU A 432 -25.07 18.37 9.28
CA LEU A 432 -25.63 19.71 9.10
C LEU A 432 -27.12 19.65 8.80
N TYR A 433 -27.54 18.75 7.90
CA TYR A 433 -28.94 18.47 7.61
C TYR A 433 -29.70 18.11 8.90
N THR A 434 -29.22 17.13 9.67
CA THR A 434 -29.90 16.64 10.88
C THR A 434 -30.02 17.72 11.95
N LYS A 435 -28.97 18.53 12.14
CA LYS A 435 -28.99 19.66 13.09
C LYS A 435 -29.95 20.76 12.63
N ALA A 436 -29.96 21.08 11.35
CA ALA A 436 -30.88 22.04 10.77
C ALA A 436 -32.33 21.55 10.89
N ASP A 437 -32.59 20.27 10.64
CA ASP A 437 -33.92 19.68 10.80
C ASP A 437 -34.40 19.75 12.26
N THR A 438 -33.52 19.46 13.23
CA THR A 438 -33.81 19.65 14.66
C THR A 438 -34.15 21.10 14.99
N LEU A 439 -33.39 22.07 14.46
CA LEU A 439 -33.63 23.50 14.67
C LEU A 439 -34.92 23.99 14.00
N SER A 440 -35.40 23.31 12.96
CA SER A 440 -36.64 23.69 12.26
C SER A 440 -37.88 23.59 13.16
N ALA A 441 -37.78 22.88 14.29
CA ALA A 441 -38.81 22.81 15.32
C ALA A 441 -38.90 24.09 16.19
N VAL A 442 -37.91 25.00 16.10
CA VAL A 442 -37.94 26.30 16.79
C VAL A 442 -38.56 27.33 15.85
N ASN A 443 -39.74 27.85 16.19
CA ASN A 443 -40.54 28.72 15.32
C ASN A 443 -39.74 29.92 14.76
N GLU A 444 -38.91 30.55 15.59
CA GLU A 444 -38.10 31.72 15.22
C GLU A 444 -36.93 31.36 14.26
N LEU A 445 -36.52 30.09 14.24
CA LEU A 445 -35.40 29.60 13.43
C LEU A 445 -35.87 28.72 12.25
N GLN A 446 -37.17 28.47 12.13
CA GLN A 446 -37.70 27.51 11.17
C GLN A 446 -37.29 27.81 9.71
N SER A 447 -37.44 29.07 9.28
CA SER A 447 -37.07 29.46 7.91
C SER A 447 -35.56 29.33 7.61
N PRO A 448 -34.63 29.89 8.41
CA PRO A 448 -33.20 29.71 8.16
C PRO A 448 -32.74 28.25 8.34
N ALA A 449 -33.35 27.50 9.26
CA ALA A 449 -33.07 26.08 9.46
C ALA A 449 -33.48 25.23 8.25
N ASN A 450 -34.67 25.47 7.67
CA ASN A 450 -35.10 24.78 6.45
C ASN A 450 -34.17 25.08 5.26
N ALA A 451 -33.77 26.34 5.08
CA ALA A 451 -32.82 26.71 4.01
C ALA A 451 -31.46 25.99 4.16
N LEU A 452 -30.96 25.90 5.40
CA LEU A 452 -29.72 25.19 5.71
C LEU A 452 -29.85 23.68 5.49
N ARG A 453 -30.99 23.10 5.91
CA ARG A 453 -31.31 21.69 5.71
C ARG A 453 -31.34 21.34 4.22
N ASP A 454 -32.07 22.10 3.42
CA ASP A 454 -32.24 21.84 2.00
C ASP A 454 -30.89 21.96 1.25
N ALA A 455 -30.07 22.96 1.59
CA ALA A 455 -28.72 23.12 1.06
C ALA A 455 -27.78 21.95 1.43
N ALA A 456 -27.98 21.34 2.60
CA ALA A 456 -27.20 20.20 3.08
C ALA A 456 -27.74 18.82 2.61
N SER A 457 -28.96 18.78 2.07
CA SER A 457 -29.71 17.55 1.79
C SER A 457 -29.14 16.70 0.64
N HIS A 458 -29.78 15.54 0.42
CA HIS A 458 -29.55 14.66 -0.73
C HIS A 458 -30.50 14.93 -1.91
N THR A 459 -31.35 15.95 -1.81
CA THR A 459 -32.24 16.31 -2.92
C THR A 459 -31.45 17.10 -3.98
N SER A 460 -31.97 17.11 -5.21
CA SER A 460 -31.27 17.66 -6.38
C SER A 460 -30.64 19.03 -6.12
N GLY A 461 -29.30 19.09 -6.04
CA GLY A 461 -28.50 20.31 -5.83
C GLY A 461 -27.90 20.48 -4.43
N GLY A 462 -28.19 19.60 -3.47
CA GLY A 462 -27.65 19.65 -2.11
C GLY A 462 -26.17 19.26 -2.01
N LEU A 463 -25.49 19.68 -0.93
CA LEU A 463 -24.05 19.42 -0.72
C LEU A 463 -23.72 17.93 -0.70
N LYS A 464 -24.59 17.09 -0.12
CA LYS A 464 -24.35 15.65 -0.04
C LYS A 464 -24.43 14.99 -1.41
N GLU A 465 -25.47 15.27 -2.20
CA GLU A 465 -25.59 14.74 -3.56
C GLU A 465 -24.42 15.21 -4.45
N LYS A 466 -24.03 16.48 -4.35
CA LYS A 466 -22.85 17.01 -5.07
C LYS A 466 -21.56 16.28 -4.68
N ALA A 467 -21.38 16.00 -3.39
CA ALA A 467 -20.26 15.21 -2.90
C ALA A 467 -20.30 13.78 -3.49
N GLU A 468 -21.42 13.08 -3.38
CA GLU A 468 -21.60 11.71 -3.90
C GLU A 468 -21.41 11.62 -5.43
N SER A 469 -21.93 12.60 -6.16
CA SER A 469 -21.74 12.73 -7.61
C SER A 469 -20.27 12.98 -7.98
N LEU A 470 -19.57 13.82 -7.19
CA LEU A 470 -18.14 14.04 -7.36
C LEU A 470 -17.32 12.78 -7.06
N ALA A 471 -17.64 12.03 -6.00
CA ALA A 471 -16.99 10.73 -5.71
C ALA A 471 -17.19 9.72 -6.85
N THR A 472 -18.39 9.69 -7.43
CA THR A 472 -18.72 8.84 -8.58
C THR A 472 -17.90 9.24 -9.80
N SER A 473 -17.89 10.52 -10.14
CA SER A 473 -17.10 11.07 -11.27
C SER A 473 -15.60 10.80 -11.11
N ILE A 474 -15.07 10.94 -9.90
CA ILE A 474 -13.67 10.60 -9.60
C ILE A 474 -13.40 9.11 -9.74
N SER A 475 -14.36 8.24 -9.45
CA SER A 475 -14.20 6.80 -9.64
C SER A 475 -14.12 6.43 -11.12
N VAL A 476 -14.93 7.07 -11.97
CA VAL A 476 -14.92 6.87 -13.43
C VAL A 476 -13.60 7.34 -14.07
N LEU A 477 -12.94 8.37 -13.54
CA LEU A 477 -11.65 8.87 -14.04
C LEU A 477 -10.44 7.92 -13.79
N VAL A 478 -10.66 6.85 -13.03
CA VAL A 478 -9.60 5.99 -12.49
C VAL A 478 -9.78 4.52 -12.87
N SER A 479 -11.02 4.11 -13.19
CA SER A 479 -11.33 2.93 -13.99
C SER A 479 -10.94 3.15 -15.46
#